data_AF-A0A940E082-F1
#
_entry.id   AF-A0A940E082-F1
#
_cell.length_a   1.000
_cell.length_b   1.000
_cell.length_c   1.000
_cell.angle_alpha   90.00
_cell.angle_beta   90.00
_cell.angle_gamma   90.00
#
_symmetry.space_group_name_H-M   'P 1'
#
loop_
_entity.id
_entity.type
_entity.pdbx_description
1 polymer ?
#
loop_
_entity_poly.entity_id
_entity_poly.type
_entity_poly.pdbx_seq_one_letter_code
_entity_poly.pdbx_strand_id
1 'polypeptide(L)'
;MNKNKILTQVGEFLESADLDLQHAVLLLGGSAALMRLQRLRASVATANAYTVQHRRGLEWLRDLLTLEHVGDPDRIESGFFAKISPEDPAVLVICGLTDQLEALIARIDDPTLTPVVAETEAAA
;
A
#
# COMPACT_ATOMS: atom_id res chain seq x y z
N MET A 1 -17.25 -7.97 -8.01
CA MET A 1 -17.32 -6.50 -8.07
C MET A 1 -17.12 -6.07 -9.52
N ASN A 2 -17.82 -5.05 -10.05
CA ASN A 2 -17.52 -4.59 -11.41
C ASN A 2 -16.20 -3.80 -11.45
N LYS A 3 -15.51 -3.81 -12.59
CA LYS A 3 -14.17 -3.19 -12.75
C LYS A 3 -14.12 -1.71 -12.40
N ASN A 4 -15.23 -0.97 -12.62
CA ASN A 4 -15.29 0.45 -12.30
C ASN A 4 -15.33 0.69 -10.79
N LYS A 5 -16.11 -0.09 -10.03
CA LYS A 5 -16.12 0.03 -8.56
C LYS A 5 -14.78 -0.34 -7.94
N ILE A 6 -14.09 -1.34 -8.49
CA ILE A 6 -12.71 -1.67 -8.06
C ILE A 6 -11.79 -0.47 -8.30
N LEU A 7 -11.83 0.12 -9.49
CA LEU A 7 -10.97 1.26 -9.82
C LEU A 7 -11.22 2.45 -8.89
N THR A 8 -12.49 2.76 -8.60
CA THR A 8 -12.87 3.82 -7.65
C THR A 8 -12.31 3.55 -6.27
N GLN A 9 -12.48 2.35 -5.72
CA GLN A 9 -11.97 2.01 -4.39
C GLN A 9 -10.45 2.06 -4.29
N VAL A 10 -9.75 1.67 -5.36
CA VAL A 10 -8.29 1.78 -5.43
C VAL A 10 -7.87 3.25 -5.49
N GLY A 11 -8.58 4.09 -6.25
CA GLY A 11 -8.36 5.54 -6.27
C GLY A 11 -8.55 6.18 -4.89
N GLU A 12 -9.68 5.90 -4.25
CA GLU A 12 -10.01 6.40 -2.90
C GLU A 12 -8.95 6.02 -1.87
N PHE A 13 -8.46 4.77 -1.89
CA PHE A 13 -7.36 4.35 -1.02
C PHE A 13 -6.08 5.15 -1.28
N LEU A 14 -5.67 5.28 -2.54
CA LEU A 14 -4.43 5.99 -2.91
C LEU A 14 -4.50 7.50 -2.61
N GLU A 15 -5.69 8.09 -2.63
CA GLU A 15 -5.90 9.50 -2.30
C GLU A 15 -5.99 9.74 -0.79
N SER A 16 -6.75 8.91 -0.06
CA SER A 16 -6.92 9.07 1.39
C SER A 16 -5.64 8.81 2.18
N ALA A 17 -4.77 7.91 1.69
CA ALA A 17 -3.51 7.56 2.32
C ALA A 17 -2.28 8.23 1.69
N ASP A 18 -2.46 9.28 0.87
CA ASP A 18 -1.43 9.75 -0.06
C ASP A 18 -0.07 10.08 0.60
N LEU A 19 -0.06 11.02 1.56
CA LEU A 19 1.18 11.47 2.19
C LEU A 19 1.89 10.34 2.94
N ASP A 20 1.11 9.53 3.66
CA ASP A 20 1.63 8.41 4.44
C ASP A 20 2.20 7.32 3.53
N LEU A 21 1.52 6.99 2.43
CA LEU A 21 2.02 6.06 1.41
C LEU A 21 3.32 6.56 0.77
N GLN A 22 3.40 7.83 0.42
CA GLN A 22 4.61 8.40 -0.17
C GLN A 22 5.79 8.33 0.82
N HIS A 23 5.55 8.66 2.09
CA HIS A 23 6.57 8.59 3.12
C HIS A 23 7.02 7.15 3.38
N ALA A 24 6.09 6.21 3.57
CA ALA A 24 6.37 4.79 3.77
C ALA A 24 7.17 4.19 2.61
N VAL A 25 6.74 4.43 1.38
CA VAL A 25 7.42 3.90 0.18
C VAL A 25 8.82 4.50 0.02
N LEU A 26 8.99 5.79 0.33
CA LEU A 26 10.30 6.44 0.31
C LEU A 26 11.23 5.86 1.38
N LEU A 27 10.72 5.61 2.59
CA LEU A 27 11.49 5.02 3.69
C LEU A 27 11.94 3.59 3.36
N LEU A 28 11.06 2.78 2.76
CA LEU A 28 11.29 1.35 2.53
C LEU A 28 12.04 1.01 1.24
N GLY A 29 11.91 1.84 0.20
CA GLY A 29 12.50 1.55 -1.12
C GLY A 29 13.11 2.76 -1.82
N GLY A 30 13.23 3.90 -1.14
CA GLY A 30 13.86 5.10 -1.66
C GLY A 30 13.11 5.76 -2.82
N SER A 31 13.82 6.65 -3.52
CA SER A 31 13.25 7.45 -4.61
C SER A 31 12.75 6.60 -5.79
N ALA A 32 13.38 5.45 -6.05
CA ALA A 32 12.95 4.55 -7.11
C ALA A 32 11.57 3.94 -6.81
N ALA A 33 11.33 3.51 -5.57
CA ALA A 33 10.04 3.02 -5.12
C ALA A 33 8.99 4.14 -5.14
N LEU A 34 9.35 5.35 -4.68
CA LEU A 34 8.46 6.51 -4.72
C LEU A 34 8.01 6.82 -6.16
N MET A 35 8.95 6.84 -7.12
CA MET A 35 8.62 7.04 -8.55
C MET A 35 7.68 5.95 -9.09
N ARG A 36 7.82 4.71 -8.62
CA ARG A 36 6.93 3.61 -9.02
C ARG A 36 5.52 3.79 -8.44
N LEU A 37 5.40 4.23 -7.18
CA LEU A 37 4.11 4.60 -6.59
C LEU A 37 3.44 5.73 -7.38
N GLN A 38 4.19 6.78 -7.74
CA GLN A 38 3.64 7.90 -8.51
C GLN A 38 3.10 7.46 -9.89
N ARG A 39 3.77 6.52 -10.56
CA ARG A 39 3.26 5.94 -11.82
C ARG A 39 1.97 5.14 -11.61
N LEU A 40 1.88 4.37 -10.53
CA LEU A 40 0.66 3.64 -10.19
C LEU A 40 -0.51 4.61 -9.96
N ARG A 41 -0.30 5.67 -9.17
CA ARG A 41 -1.30 6.70 -8.90
C ARG A 41 -1.78 7.38 -10.19
N ALA A 42 -0.85 7.83 -11.03
CA ALA A 42 -1.18 8.46 -12.31
C ALA A 42 -1.96 7.51 -13.24
N SER A 43 -1.58 6.23 -13.29
CA SER A 43 -2.28 5.21 -14.06
C SER A 43 -3.72 5.00 -13.57
N VAL A 44 -3.93 4.94 -12.25
CA VAL A 44 -5.27 4.78 -11.66
C VAL A 44 -6.14 6.01 -11.93
N ALA A 45 -5.60 7.21 -11.74
CA ALA A 45 -6.32 8.47 -11.93
C ALA A 45 -6.79 8.71 -13.37
N THR A 46 -6.13 8.12 -14.36
CA THR A 46 -6.44 8.31 -15.79
C THR A 46 -7.15 7.11 -16.42
N ALA A 47 -7.38 6.03 -15.66
CA ALA A 47 -7.96 4.80 -16.18
C ALA A 47 -9.48 4.86 -16.31
N ASN A 48 -10.00 4.17 -17.33
CA ASN A 48 -11.45 3.97 -17.51
C ASN A 48 -11.95 2.63 -16.93
N ALA A 49 -11.04 1.73 -16.55
CA ALA A 49 -11.36 0.45 -15.93
C ALA A 49 -10.16 -0.11 -15.15
N TYR A 50 -10.43 -0.97 -14.17
CA TYR A 50 -9.38 -1.72 -13.48
C TYR A 50 -8.71 -2.76 -14.40
N THR A 51 -7.38 -2.86 -14.34
CA THR A 51 -6.56 -3.68 -15.24
C THR A 51 -5.58 -4.57 -14.47
N VAL A 52 -4.99 -5.55 -15.17
CA VAL A 52 -3.93 -6.41 -14.63
C VAL A 52 -2.71 -5.60 -14.20
N GLN A 53 -2.41 -4.48 -14.87
CA GLN A 53 -1.32 -3.59 -14.48
C GLN A 53 -1.57 -2.94 -13.12
N HIS A 54 -2.80 -2.53 -12.84
CA HIS A 54 -3.16 -2.00 -11.52
C HIS A 54 -3.02 -3.08 -10.43
N ARG A 55 -3.45 -4.31 -10.70
CA ARG A 55 -3.26 -5.44 -9.78
C ARG A 55 -1.79 -5.68 -9.46
N ARG A 56 -0.94 -5.78 -10.47
CA ARG A 56 0.53 -5.92 -10.29
C ARG A 56 1.15 -4.75 -9.53
N GLY A 57 0.58 -3.55 -9.69
CA GLY A 57 0.97 -2.36 -8.92
C GLY A 57 0.62 -2.50 -7.44
N LEU A 58 -0.58 -2.97 -7.11
CA LEU A 58 -1.00 -3.22 -5.74
C LEU A 58 -0.22 -4.37 -5.09
N GLU A 59 0.04 -5.45 -5.83
CA GLU A 59 0.87 -6.57 -5.35
C GLU A 59 2.28 -6.08 -5.02
N TRP A 60 2.91 -5.31 -5.91
CA TRP A 60 4.21 -4.71 -5.63
C TRP A 60 4.19 -3.81 -4.39
N LEU A 61 3.15 -2.99 -4.22
CA LEU A 61 3.03 -2.12 -3.06
C LEU A 61 2.86 -2.93 -1.77
N ARG A 62 2.06 -3.99 -1.82
CA ARG A 62 1.87 -4.93 -0.70
C ARG A 62 3.20 -5.57 -0.33
N ASP A 63 3.90 -6.16 -1.30
CA ASP A 63 5.17 -6.84 -1.05
C ASP A 63 6.23 -5.89 -0.44
N LEU A 64 6.21 -4.60 -0.81
CA LEU A 64 7.07 -3.58 -0.21
C LEU A 64 6.66 -3.28 1.25
N LEU A 65 5.38 -3.05 1.51
CA LEU A 65 4.87 -2.70 2.85
C LEU A 65 4.95 -3.87 3.84
N THR A 66 4.77 -5.11 3.37
CA THR A 66 4.92 -6.33 4.18
C THR A 66 6.38 -6.75 4.36
N LEU A 67 7.32 -6.00 3.79
CA LEU A 67 8.76 -6.27 3.86
C LEU A 67 9.15 -7.63 3.27
N GLU A 68 8.42 -8.13 2.27
CA GLU A 68 8.58 -9.48 1.70
C GLU A 68 10.03 -9.78 1.27
N HIS A 69 10.78 -8.75 0.87
CA HIS A 69 12.13 -8.89 0.31
C HIS A 69 13.27 -8.42 1.24
N VAL A 70 12.99 -7.95 2.47
CA VAL A 70 14.05 -7.37 3.34
C VAL A 70 15.00 -8.42 3.95
N GLY A 71 14.66 -9.70 3.82
CA GLY A 71 15.54 -10.82 4.22
C GLY A 71 16.64 -11.14 3.22
N ASP A 72 16.59 -10.56 2.00
CA ASP A 72 17.58 -10.75 0.95
C ASP A 72 18.59 -9.58 0.97
N PRO A 73 19.84 -9.79 1.41
CA PRO A 73 20.81 -8.70 1.57
C PRO A 73 21.23 -8.06 0.23
N ASP A 74 20.95 -8.69 -0.92
CA ASP A 74 21.25 -8.13 -2.23
C ASP A 74 20.15 -7.17 -2.74
N ARG A 75 19.01 -7.11 -2.03
CA ARG A 75 17.90 -6.19 -2.32
C ARG A 75 18.15 -4.83 -1.72
N ILE A 76 17.80 -3.78 -2.47
CA ILE A 76 17.95 -2.40 -2.00
C ILE A 76 17.06 -2.12 -0.77
N GLU A 77 15.89 -2.76 -0.72
CA GLU A 77 14.90 -2.64 0.34
C GLU A 77 15.49 -3.03 1.71
N SER A 78 16.36 -4.04 1.76
CA SER A 78 17.04 -4.49 2.99
C SER A 78 17.92 -3.40 3.59
N GLY A 79 18.63 -2.63 2.75
CA GLY A 79 19.46 -1.52 3.20
C GLY A 79 18.66 -0.28 3.64
N PHE A 80 17.45 -0.10 3.13
CA PHE A 80 16.52 0.94 3.57
C PHE A 80 15.86 0.57 4.89
N PHE A 81 15.32 -0.64 4.99
CA PHE A 81 14.72 -1.18 6.21
C PHE A 81 15.69 -1.18 7.39
N ALA A 82 16.96 -1.56 7.19
CA ALA A 82 17.97 -1.58 8.25
C ALA A 82 18.26 -0.21 8.90
N LYS A 83 17.81 0.90 8.28
CA LYS A 83 17.96 2.26 8.82
C LYS A 83 16.76 2.72 9.63
N ILE A 84 15.65 1.98 9.60
CA ILE A 84 14.43 2.32 10.31
C ILE A 84 14.55 1.82 11.75
N SER A 85 14.39 2.75 12.71
CA SER A 85 14.30 2.37 14.12
C SER A 85 12.97 1.68 14.37
N PRO A 86 12.90 0.58 15.14
CA PRO A 86 11.64 0.00 15.59
C PRO A 86 10.76 0.98 16.39
N GLU A 87 11.36 2.01 16.98
CA GLU A 87 10.67 3.07 17.75
C GLU A 87 10.23 4.24 16.86
N ASP A 88 10.53 4.22 15.56
CA ASP A 88 10.12 5.26 14.63
C ASP A 88 8.58 5.26 14.52
N PRO A 89 7.90 6.40 14.74
CA PRO A 89 6.44 6.50 14.58
C PRO A 89 5.95 6.07 13.19
N ALA A 90 6.79 6.15 12.16
CA ALA A 90 6.47 5.68 10.82
C ALA A 90 6.17 4.17 10.77
N VAL A 91 6.69 3.37 11.70
CA VAL A 91 6.41 1.91 11.76
C VAL A 91 4.92 1.65 11.96
N LEU A 92 4.27 2.36 12.89
CA LEU A 92 2.83 2.20 13.14
C LEU A 92 2.00 2.61 11.92
N VAL A 93 2.42 3.68 11.24
CA VAL A 93 1.78 4.13 10.00
C VAL A 93 1.93 3.08 8.90
N ILE A 94 3.12 2.51 8.71
CA ILE A 94 3.37 1.44 7.74
C ILE A 94 2.50 0.22 8.02
N CYS A 95 2.39 -0.21 9.30
CA CYS A 95 1.50 -1.30 9.68
C CYS A 95 0.04 -0.99 9.32
N GLY A 96 -0.46 0.18 9.70
CA GLY A 96 -1.84 0.58 9.37
C GLY A 96 -2.10 0.70 7.87
N LEU A 97 -1.12 1.13 7.07
CA LEU A 97 -1.20 1.14 5.61
C LEU A 97 -1.23 -0.28 5.02
N THR A 98 -0.45 -1.19 5.60
CA THR A 98 -0.41 -2.59 5.21
C THR A 98 -1.77 -3.24 5.43
N ASP A 99 -2.36 -3.06 6.61
CA ASP A 99 -3.68 -3.61 6.94
C ASP A 99 -4.78 -3.09 5.99
N GLN A 100 -4.77 -1.79 5.71
CA GLN A 100 -5.73 -1.17 4.77
C GLN A 100 -5.57 -1.72 3.35
N LEU A 101 -4.33 -1.91 2.89
CA LEU A 101 -4.04 -2.45 1.57
C LEU A 101 -4.46 -3.92 1.46
N GLU A 102 -4.15 -4.74 2.46
CA GLU A 102 -4.57 -6.15 2.52
C GLU A 102 -6.09 -6.27 2.51
N ALA A 103 -6.79 -5.45 3.30
CA ALA A 103 -8.25 -5.41 3.29
C ALA A 103 -8.82 -4.99 1.92
N LEU A 104 -8.18 -4.03 1.24
CA LEU A 104 -8.56 -3.63 -0.11
C LEU A 104 -8.36 -4.79 -1.12
N ILE A 105 -7.21 -5.45 -1.10
CA ILE A 105 -6.90 -6.58 -1.99
C ILE A 105 -7.87 -7.74 -1.74
N ALA A 106 -8.12 -8.08 -0.47
CA ALA A 106 -9.07 -9.11 -0.10
C ALA A 106 -10.48 -8.81 -0.62
N ARG A 107 -10.94 -7.55 -0.55
CA ARG A 107 -12.24 -7.13 -1.09
C ARG A 107 -12.32 -7.14 -2.62
N ILE A 108 -11.18 -6.96 -3.30
CA ILE A 108 -11.09 -7.09 -4.76
C ILE A 108 -11.26 -8.57 -5.15
N ASP A 109 -10.61 -9.47 -4.40
CA ASP A 109 -10.63 -10.92 -4.64
C ASP A 109 -11.95 -11.56 -4.22
N ASP A 110 -12.50 -11.15 -3.08
CA ASP A 110 -13.82 -11.53 -2.57
C ASP A 110 -14.67 -10.28 -2.23
N PRO A 111 -15.59 -9.89 -3.12
CA PRO A 111 -16.47 -8.74 -2.92
C PRO A 111 -17.46 -8.87 -1.76
N THR A 112 -17.63 -10.06 -1.17
CA THR A 112 -18.57 -10.31 -0.08
C THR A 112 -17.97 -9.99 1.29
N LEU A 113 -16.64 -9.80 1.38
CA LEU A 113 -15.96 -9.38 2.59
C LEU A 113 -16.35 -7.94 2.96
N THR A 114 -17.05 -7.79 4.08
CA THR A 114 -17.24 -6.49 4.75
C THR A 114 -16.00 -6.14 5.56
N PRO A 115 -15.60 -4.86 5.61
CA PRO A 115 -14.47 -4.45 6.45
C PRO A 115 -14.79 -4.80 7.89
N VAL A 116 -13.90 -5.56 8.53
CA VAL A 116 -13.85 -5.63 9.99
C VAL A 116 -13.37 -4.24 10.40
N VAL A 117 -14.32 -3.38 10.76
CA VAL A 117 -14.00 -2.09 11.38
C VAL A 117 -13.22 -2.43 12.65
N ALA A 118 -11.93 -2.09 12.66
CA ALA A 118 -11.20 -1.99 13.91
C ALA A 118 -11.93 -0.91 14.72
N GLU A 119 -12.65 -1.32 15.76
CA GLU A 119 -13.13 -0.42 16.79
C GLU A 119 -11.91 0.34 17.29
N THR A 120 -11.82 1.62 16.93
CA THR A 120 -10.93 2.56 17.59
C THR A 120 -11.40 2.61 19.03
N GLU A 121 -10.73 1.87 19.90
CA GLU A 121 -10.90 1.97 21.34
C GLU A 121 -10.37 3.35 21.74
N ALA A 122 -11.29 4.33 21.75
CA ALA A 122 -11.08 5.61 22.39
C ALA A 122 -10.96 5.35 23.90
N ALA A 123 -9.72 5.19 24.36
CA ALA A 123 -9.42 5.16 25.78
C ALA A 123 -9.78 6.53 26.39
N ALA A 124 -10.64 6.46 27.40
CA ALA A 124 -11.16 7.55 28.23
C ALA A 124 -10.09 8.17 29.15
#